data_AF-A0A3C0TXI8-F1
#
_entry.id   AF-A0A3C0TXI8-F1
#
_cell.length_a   1.000
_cell.length_b   1.000
_cell.length_c   1.000
_cell.angle_alpha   90.00
_cell.angle_beta   90.00
_cell.angle_gamma   90.00
#
_symmetry.space_group_name_H-M   'P 1'
#
loop_
_entity.id
_entity.type
_entity.pdbx_description
1 polymer ?
#
loop_
_entity_poly.entity_id
_entity_poly.type
_entity_poly.pdbx_seq_one_letter_code
_entity_poly.pdbx_strand_id
1 'polypeptide(L)'
;MKARKTLIRLQKWQVDDKRKHLAELQNLREDLHRKIQAVDETIAREQRIVGASLDSANELGFSYGPFVQTAIWQKNNLQHSLDSLSGQISAAEAELMEAYAALKRQETAAANQDHRNRIARERRAQLQSDDQSIENHLRKLRQ
;
A
#
# COMPACT_ATOMS: atom_id res chain seq x y z
N MET A 1 -11.60 14.07 23.61
CA MET A 1 -11.14 12.66 23.41
C MET A 1 -11.80 11.96 22.22
N LYS A 2 -13.13 12.04 22.04
CA LYS A 2 -13.84 11.35 20.93
C LYS A 2 -13.38 11.80 19.53
N ALA A 3 -13.25 13.11 19.28
CA ALA A 3 -12.84 13.65 17.98
C ALA A 3 -11.46 13.13 17.48
N ARG A 4 -10.47 13.01 18.37
CA ARG A 4 -9.14 12.48 17.99
C ARG A 4 -9.15 10.99 17.70
N LYS A 5 -9.94 10.19 18.44
CA LYS A 5 -10.11 8.76 18.14
C LYS A 5 -10.76 8.56 16.78
N THR A 6 -11.73 9.41 16.43
CA THR A 6 -12.33 9.42 15.08
C THR A 6 -11.30 9.78 14.00
N LEU A 7 -10.47 10.80 14.24
CA LEU A 7 -9.41 11.19 13.31
C LEU A 7 -8.39 10.07 13.07
N ILE A 8 -7.91 9.41 14.13
CA ILE A 8 -6.99 8.27 14.01
C ILE A 8 -7.63 7.14 13.19
N ARG A 9 -8.93 6.85 13.42
CA ARG A 9 -9.64 5.84 12.63
C ARG A 9 -9.74 6.23 11.16
N LEU A 10 -10.04 7.49 10.87
CA LEU A 10 -10.09 8.00 9.50
C LEU A 10 -8.73 7.85 8.81
N GLN A 11 -7.63 8.19 9.50
CA GLN A 11 -6.28 8.04 8.95
C GLN A 11 -5.89 6.58 8.74
N LYS A 12 -6.29 5.66 9.63
CA LYS A 12 -6.10 4.22 9.41
C LYS A 12 -6.81 3.75 8.14
N TRP A 13 -8.05 4.19 7.95
CA TRP A 13 -8.80 3.89 6.74
C TRP A 13 -8.11 4.46 5.49
N GLN A 14 -7.59 5.69 5.54
CA GLN A 14 -6.83 6.28 4.43
C GLN A 14 -5.55 5.48 4.10
N VAL A 15 -4.83 5.00 5.11
CA VAL A 15 -3.66 4.13 4.93
C VAL A 15 -4.07 2.81 4.26
N ASP A 16 -5.14 2.17 4.75
CA ASP A 16 -5.63 0.92 4.19
C ASP A 16 -6.10 1.09 2.73
N ASP A 17 -6.76 2.21 2.43
CA ASP A 17 -7.22 2.56 1.09
C ASP A 17 -6.05 2.74 0.11
N LYS A 18 -5.04 3.55 0.50
CA LYS A 18 -3.81 3.72 -0.29
C LYS A 18 -3.04 2.41 -0.48
N ARG A 19 -3.02 1.55 0.54
CA ARG A 19 -2.38 0.23 0.45
C ARG A 19 -3.09 -0.68 -0.56
N LYS A 20 -4.43 -0.64 -0.60
CA LYS A 20 -5.21 -1.38 -1.60
C LYS A 20 -4.94 -0.85 -3.00
N HIS A 21 -4.94 0.47 -3.18
CA HIS A 21 -4.65 1.09 -4.46
C HIS A 21 -3.25 0.70 -4.98
N LEU A 22 -2.23 0.73 -4.12
CA LEU A 22 -0.88 0.25 -4.48
C LEU A 22 -0.89 -1.23 -4.91
N ALA A 23 -1.60 -2.09 -4.18
CA ALA A 23 -1.71 -3.50 -4.52
C ALA A 23 -2.41 -3.72 -5.88
N GLU A 24 -3.44 -2.94 -6.20
CA GLU A 24 -4.11 -2.97 -7.50
C GLU A 24 -3.16 -2.59 -8.64
N LEU A 25 -2.35 -1.54 -8.47
CA LEU A 25 -1.34 -1.14 -9.46
C LEU A 25 -0.25 -2.22 -9.63
N GLN A 26 0.18 -2.85 -8.53
CA GLN A 26 1.16 -3.94 -8.58
C GLN A 26 0.61 -5.18 -9.30
N ASN A 27 -0.66 -5.54 -9.06
CA ASN A 27 -1.33 -6.61 -9.79
C ASN A 27 -1.42 -6.30 -11.29
N LEU A 28 -1.78 -5.06 -11.66
CA LEU A 28 -1.81 -4.64 -13.05
C LEU A 28 -0.44 -4.77 -13.73
N ARG A 29 0.65 -4.47 -13.00
CA ARG A 29 2.02 -4.64 -13.50
C ARG A 29 2.33 -6.12 -13.77
N GLU A 30 1.95 -7.01 -12.87
CA GLU A 30 2.12 -8.45 -13.07
C GLU A 30 1.33 -8.94 -14.29
N ASP A 31 0.10 -8.47 -14.47
CA ASP A 31 -0.72 -8.82 -15.63
C ASP A 31 -0.12 -8.31 -16.94
N LEU A 32 0.47 -7.11 -16.96
CA LEU A 32 1.20 -6.60 -18.12
C LEU A 32 2.42 -7.46 -18.44
N HIS A 33 3.20 -7.86 -17.43
CA HIS A 33 4.33 -8.78 -17.63
C HIS A 33 3.89 -10.12 -18.21
N ARG A 34 2.81 -10.72 -17.68
CA ARG A 34 2.23 -11.96 -18.23
C ARG A 34 1.81 -11.80 -19.69
N LYS A 35 1.18 -10.67 -20.05
CA LYS A 35 0.80 -10.37 -21.44
C LYS A 35 2.02 -10.27 -22.36
N ILE A 36 3.09 -9.60 -21.91
CA ILE A 36 4.34 -9.50 -22.68
C ILE A 36 4.93 -10.89 -22.93
N GLN A 37 5.00 -11.73 -21.88
CA GLN A 37 5.48 -13.12 -22.01
C GLN A 37 4.60 -13.94 -22.98
N ALA A 38 3.28 -13.80 -22.92
CA ALA A 38 2.37 -14.49 -23.84
C ALA A 38 2.59 -14.07 -25.30
N VAL A 39 2.90 -12.79 -25.56
CA VAL A 39 3.26 -12.32 -26.90
C VAL A 39 4.57 -12.95 -27.37
N ASP A 40 5.60 -12.97 -26.52
CA ASP A 40 6.90 -13.57 -26.82
C ASP A 40 6.78 -15.07 -27.13
N GLU A 41 6.00 -15.81 -26.34
CA GLU A 41 5.72 -17.21 -26.59
C GLU A 41 4.97 -17.43 -27.89
N THR A 42 4.04 -16.54 -28.25
CA THR A 42 3.30 -16.63 -29.51
C THR A 42 4.22 -16.43 -30.70
N ILE A 43 5.10 -15.43 -30.65
CA ILE A 43 6.12 -15.21 -31.69
C ILE A 43 7.03 -16.44 -31.83
N ALA A 44 7.49 -17.01 -30.71
CA ALA A 44 8.36 -18.18 -30.71
C ALA A 44 7.67 -19.44 -31.25
N ARG A 45 6.39 -19.66 -30.92
CA ARG A 45 5.58 -20.75 -31.49
C ARG A 45 5.45 -20.60 -33.00
N GLU A 46 5.08 -19.41 -33.46
CA GLU A 46 4.89 -19.14 -34.88
C GLU A 46 6.20 -19.31 -35.67
N GLN A 47 7.32 -18.85 -35.11
CA GLN A 47 8.64 -19.05 -35.70
C GLN A 47 9.00 -20.54 -35.89
N ARG A 48 8.67 -21.38 -34.90
CA ARG A 48 8.92 -22.83 -34.97
C ARG A 48 8.05 -23.50 -36.03
N ILE A 49 6.79 -23.08 -36.18
CA ILE A 49 5.86 -23.63 -37.18
C ILE A 49 6.38 -23.35 -38.59
N VAL A 50 6.77 -22.11 -38.87
CA VAL A 50 7.35 -21.71 -40.18
C VAL A 50 8.68 -22.44 -40.43
N GLY A 51 9.54 -22.58 -39.42
CA GLY A 51 10.83 -23.27 -39.55
C GLY A 51 10.71 -24.79 -39.73
N ALA A 52 9.63 -25.43 -39.27
CA ALA A 52 9.42 -26.87 -39.38
C ALA A 52 8.71 -27.29 -40.69
N SER A 53 8.04 -26.37 -41.38
CA SER A 53 7.26 -26.64 -42.58
C SER A 53 8.10 -26.45 -43.86
N LEU A 54 8.93 -27.44 -44.16
CA LEU A 54 9.84 -27.44 -45.32
C LEU A 54 9.09 -27.29 -46.67
N ASP A 55 7.86 -27.80 -46.78
CA ASP A 55 7.04 -27.80 -48.00
C ASP A 55 6.11 -26.57 -48.13
N SER A 56 5.90 -25.79 -47.06
CA SER A 56 4.95 -24.66 -47.01
C SER A 56 5.63 -23.32 -46.73
N ALA A 57 6.97 -23.30 -46.72
CA ALA A 57 7.79 -22.15 -46.36
C ALA A 57 7.49 -20.89 -47.19
N ASN A 58 7.06 -21.04 -48.46
CA ASN A 58 6.74 -19.91 -49.33
C ASN A 58 5.41 -19.22 -48.96
N GLU A 59 4.36 -19.96 -48.59
CA GLU A 59 3.04 -19.38 -48.27
C GLU A 59 2.96 -18.90 -46.82
N LEU A 60 3.49 -19.68 -45.88
CA LEU A 60 3.52 -19.34 -44.45
C LEU A 60 4.53 -18.22 -44.15
N GLY A 61 5.68 -18.21 -44.84
CA GLY A 61 6.71 -17.18 -44.67
C GLY A 61 6.24 -15.77 -45.06
N PHE A 62 5.38 -15.64 -46.08
CA PHE A 62 4.84 -14.35 -46.51
C PHE A 62 3.91 -13.72 -45.45
N SER A 63 3.12 -14.54 -44.75
CA SER A 63 2.19 -14.08 -43.70
C SER A 63 2.88 -13.87 -42.34
N TYR A 64 4.01 -14.57 -42.11
CA TYR A 64 4.77 -14.49 -40.87
C TYR A 64 5.41 -13.12 -40.61
N GLY A 65 5.96 -12.47 -41.64
CA GLY A 65 6.60 -11.15 -41.50
C GLY A 65 5.67 -10.07 -40.93
N PRO A 66 4.49 -9.83 -41.53
CA PRO A 66 3.50 -8.88 -41.01
C PRO A 66 2.99 -9.23 -39.61
N PHE A 67 2.83 -10.51 -39.30
CA PHE A 67 2.42 -10.97 -37.97
C PHE A 67 3.45 -10.59 -36.91
N VAL A 68 4.74 -10.90 -37.14
CA VAL A 68 5.82 -10.58 -36.20
C VAL A 68 5.94 -9.07 -35.99
N GLN A 69 5.83 -8.25 -37.04
CA GLN A 69 5.84 -6.79 -36.87
C GLN A 69 4.69 -6.30 -35.98
N THR A 70 3.49 -6.84 -36.17
CA THR A 70 2.33 -6.50 -35.34
C THR A 70 2.55 -6.91 -33.89
N ALA A 71 3.09 -8.12 -33.66
CA ALA A 71 3.37 -8.62 -32.31
C ALA A 71 4.47 -7.80 -31.59
N ILE A 72 5.53 -7.40 -32.30
CA ILE A 72 6.56 -6.49 -31.78
C ILE A 72 5.96 -5.13 -31.41
N TRP A 73 5.09 -4.58 -32.26
CA TRP A 73 4.42 -3.31 -31.97
C TRP A 73 3.53 -3.42 -30.72
N GLN A 74 2.75 -4.49 -30.59
CA GLN A 74 1.95 -4.77 -29.39
C GLN A 74 2.82 -4.87 -28.13
N LYS A 75 3.95 -5.59 -28.22
CA LYS A 75 4.92 -5.70 -27.12
C LYS A 75 5.46 -4.34 -26.71
N ASN A 76 5.88 -3.51 -27.66
CA ASN A 76 6.40 -2.16 -27.37
C ASN A 76 5.34 -1.29 -26.66
N ASN A 77 4.08 -1.36 -27.08
CA ASN A 77 2.99 -0.65 -26.40
C ASN A 77 2.76 -1.13 -24.96
N LEU A 78 2.82 -2.44 -24.73
CA LEU A 78 2.74 -3.02 -23.38
C LEU A 78 3.93 -2.57 -22.51
N GLN A 79 5.13 -2.51 -23.10
CA GLN A 79 6.35 -2.03 -22.44
C GLN A 79 6.19 -0.55 -22.02
N HIS A 80 5.71 0.31 -22.92
CA HIS A 80 5.44 1.71 -22.61
C HIS A 80 4.39 1.88 -21.50
N SER A 81 3.36 1.03 -21.51
CA SER A 81 2.33 1.02 -20.47
C SER A 81 2.92 0.61 -19.12
N LEU A 82 3.89 -0.32 -19.10
CA LEU A 82 4.59 -0.77 -17.92
C LEU A 82 5.51 0.31 -17.33
N ASP A 83 6.20 1.06 -18.19
CA ASP A 83 7.02 2.21 -17.79
C ASP A 83 6.16 3.30 -17.14
N SER A 84 5.02 3.64 -17.75
CA SER A 84 4.07 4.59 -17.18
C SER A 84 3.50 4.11 -15.84
N LEU A 85 3.13 2.82 -15.76
CA LEU A 85 2.62 2.22 -14.53
C LEU A 85 3.66 2.21 -13.40
N SER A 86 4.94 2.05 -13.73
CA SER A 86 6.03 2.12 -12.74
C SER A 86 6.09 3.48 -12.07
N GLY A 87 5.90 4.57 -12.82
CA GLY A 87 5.77 5.92 -12.25
C GLY A 87 4.56 6.08 -11.33
N GLN A 88 3.42 5.48 -11.69
CA GLN A 88 2.21 5.50 -10.85
C GLN A 88 2.41 4.70 -9.56
N ILE A 89 3.09 3.55 -9.61
CA ILE A 89 3.44 2.75 -8.44
C ILE A 89 4.33 3.56 -7.49
N SER A 90 5.39 4.20 -8.00
CA SER A 90 6.28 5.02 -7.16
C SER A 90 5.53 6.20 -6.52
N ALA A 91 4.59 6.83 -7.23
CA ALA A 91 3.75 7.87 -6.65
C ALA A 91 2.83 7.32 -5.55
N ALA A 92 2.17 6.17 -5.79
CA ALA A 92 1.31 5.52 -4.80
C ALA A 92 2.08 5.07 -3.55
N GLU A 93 3.32 4.59 -3.70
CA GLU A 93 4.23 4.27 -2.58
C GLU A 93 4.56 5.51 -1.76
N ALA A 94 4.87 6.64 -2.41
CA ALA A 94 5.12 7.91 -1.73
C ALA A 94 3.90 8.40 -0.95
N GLU A 95 2.71 8.34 -1.54
CA GLU A 95 1.47 8.71 -0.87
C GLU A 95 1.15 7.80 0.32
N LEU A 96 1.41 6.49 0.20
CA LEU A 96 1.23 5.54 1.29
C LEU A 96 2.17 5.85 2.45
N MET A 97 3.45 6.14 2.15
CA MET A 97 4.42 6.56 3.17
C MET A 97 3.99 7.83 3.88
N GLU A 98 3.49 8.83 3.15
CA GLU A 98 2.99 10.07 3.75
C GLU A 98 1.80 9.81 4.67
N ALA A 99 0.83 8.98 4.25
CA ALA A 99 -0.32 8.61 5.06
C ALA A 99 0.09 7.88 6.34
N TYR A 100 1.06 6.96 6.26
CA TYR A 100 1.63 6.29 7.44
C TYR A 100 2.30 7.28 8.39
N ALA A 101 3.08 8.24 7.86
CA ALA A 101 3.72 9.27 8.66
C ALA A 101 2.69 10.19 9.35
N ALA A 102 1.59 10.52 8.67
CA ALA A 102 0.48 11.30 9.24
C ALA A 102 -0.23 10.55 10.36
N LEU A 103 -0.52 9.25 10.15
CA LEU A 103 -1.11 8.38 11.17
C LEU A 103 -0.20 8.28 12.40
N LYS A 104 1.10 8.02 12.19
CA LYS A 104 2.05 7.87 13.29
C LYS A 104 2.17 9.13 14.13
N ARG A 105 2.18 10.31 13.50
CA ARG A 105 2.17 11.61 14.19
C ARG A 105 0.95 11.74 15.11
N GLN A 106 -0.24 11.38 14.64
CA GLN A 106 -1.46 11.45 15.46
C GLN A 106 -1.46 10.42 16.60
N GLU A 107 -1.00 9.19 16.35
CA GLU A 107 -0.90 8.15 17.38
C GLU A 107 0.06 8.56 18.50
N THR A 108 1.25 9.08 18.17
CA THR A 108 2.21 9.59 19.16
C THR A 108 1.63 10.75 19.96
N ALA A 109 0.96 11.70 19.30
CA ALA A 109 0.31 12.82 19.98
C ALA A 109 -0.79 12.36 20.94
N ALA A 110 -1.56 11.33 20.57
CA ALA A 110 -2.57 10.74 21.44
C ALA A 110 -1.95 10.02 22.65
N ALA A 111 -0.91 9.21 22.43
CA ALA A 111 -0.22 8.48 23.49
C ALA A 111 0.39 9.44 24.54
N ASN A 112 1.03 10.53 24.08
CA ASN A 112 1.59 11.55 24.96
C ASN A 112 0.52 12.24 25.81
N GLN A 113 -0.64 12.53 25.24
CA GLN A 113 -1.75 13.12 25.97
C GLN A 113 -2.34 12.16 27.00
N ASP A 114 -2.52 10.89 26.63
CA ASP A 114 -3.04 9.87 27.54
C ASP A 114 -2.11 9.65 28.72
N HIS A 115 -0.79 9.67 28.48
CA HIS A 115 0.22 9.63 29.53
C HIS A 115 0.12 10.83 30.49
N ARG A 116 0.02 12.06 29.96
CA ARG A 116 -0.19 13.27 30.78
C ARG A 116 -1.48 13.21 31.60
N ASN A 117 -2.57 12.76 30.98
CA ASN A 117 -3.86 12.60 31.64
C ASN A 117 -3.83 11.51 32.73
N ARG A 118 -3.01 10.47 32.56
CA ARG A 118 -2.82 9.43 33.58
C ARG A 118 -2.08 10.00 34.78
N ILE A 119 -0.93 10.65 34.57
CA ILE A 119 -0.15 11.28 35.65
C ILE A 119 -0.98 12.31 36.41
N ALA A 120 -1.75 13.15 35.71
CA ALA A 120 -2.62 14.13 36.37
C ALA A 120 -3.71 13.48 37.23
N ARG A 121 -4.26 12.34 36.80
CA ARG A 121 -5.24 11.57 37.58
C ARG A 121 -4.61 10.91 38.79
N GLU A 122 -3.45 10.29 38.64
CA GLU A 122 -2.68 9.68 39.73
C GLU A 122 -2.33 10.74 40.79
N ARG A 123 -1.84 11.92 40.37
CA ARG A 123 -1.55 13.02 41.30
C ARG A 123 -2.79 13.50 42.05
N ARG A 124 -3.94 13.64 41.38
CA ARG A 124 -5.20 14.03 42.03
C ARG A 124 -5.69 12.98 43.02
N ALA A 125 -5.58 11.70 42.66
CA ALA A 125 -5.95 10.59 43.53
C ALA A 125 -5.05 10.53 44.78
N GLN A 126 -3.74 10.77 44.61
CA GLN A 126 -2.79 10.82 45.72
C GLN A 126 -3.16 11.93 46.72
N LEU A 127 -3.38 13.15 46.23
CA LEU A 127 -3.78 14.28 47.09
C LEU A 127 -5.06 13.98 47.89
N GLN A 128 -6.07 13.38 47.24
CA GLN A 128 -7.30 12.97 47.93
C GLN A 128 -7.07 11.90 49.00
N SER A 129 -6.16 10.95 48.74
CA SER A 129 -5.79 9.92 49.71
C SER A 129 -5.04 10.51 50.91
N ASP A 130 -4.15 11.48 50.66
CA ASP A 130 -3.39 12.15 51.70
C ASP A 130 -4.32 12.99 52.59
N ASP A 131 -5.25 13.76 52.01
CA ASP A 131 -6.25 14.54 52.73
C ASP A 131 -7.11 13.65 53.65
N GLN A 132 -7.62 12.53 53.13
CA GLN A 132 -8.39 11.55 53.92
C GLN A 132 -7.58 10.93 55.06
N SER A 133 -6.29 10.66 54.82
CA SER A 133 -5.40 10.10 55.82
C SER A 133 -5.18 11.08 56.98
N ILE A 134 -5.02 12.37 56.67
CA ILE A 134 -4.91 13.45 57.65
C ILE A 134 -6.20 13.58 58.47
N GLU A 135 -7.36 13.65 57.81
CA GLU A 135 -8.65 13.73 58.51
C GLU A 135 -8.87 12.55 59.46
N ASN A 136 -8.59 11.33 59.00
CA ASN A 136 -8.70 10.12 59.81
C ASN A 136 -7.77 10.16 61.03
N HIS A 137 -6.54 10.66 60.85
CA HIS A 137 -5.59 10.81 61.96
C HIS A 137 -6.08 11.84 62.99
N LEU A 138 -6.52 13.02 62.53
CA LEU A 138 -7.05 14.06 63.41
C LEU A 138 -8.30 13.60 64.16
N ARG A 139 -9.15 12.77 63.54
CA ARG A 139 -10.33 12.19 64.18
C ARG A 139 -9.97 11.24 65.31
N LYS A 140 -8.94 10.39 65.13
CA LYS A 140 -8.45 9.47 66.17
C LYS A 140 -7.89 10.20 67.39
N LEU A 141 -7.27 11.37 67.20
CA LEU A 141 -6.72 12.17 68.30
C LEU A 141 -7.79 12.89 69.13
N ARG A 142 -9.02 13.04 68.62
CA ARG A 142 -10.14 13.67 69.33
C ARG A 142 -11.03 12.67 70.10
N GLN A 143 -10.82 11.37 69.93
CA GLN A 143 -11.53 10.31 70.66
C GLN A 143 -10.69 9.84 71.84
#